data_AF-A0A3C0Y1E9-F1
#
_entry.id   AF-A0A3C0Y1E9-F1
#
_cell.length_a   1.000
_cell.length_b   1.000
_cell.length_c   1.000
_cell.angle_alpha   90.00
_cell.angle_beta   90.00
_cell.angle_gamma   90.00
#
_symmetry.space_group_name_H-M   'P 1'
#
loop_
_entity.id
_entity.type
_entity.pdbx_description
1 polymer ?
#
loop_
_entity_poly.entity_id
_entity_poly.type
_entity_poly.pdbx_seq_one_letter_code
_entity_poly.pdbx_strand_id
1 'polypeptide(L)'
;LSSIDDNVLNAARDLGADERQTFFKVTLPLTVPGIISGVTMVFIPALTTFAISTMLGGSKILLIGNVIEQEFTLSYDWNLGAGLSIVLMVFIVVNMVVSIISDNKGEKG
;
A
#
# COMPACT_ATOMS: atom_id res chain seq x y z
N LEU A 1 11.30 15.76 6.12
CA LEU A 1 12.52 16.38 6.70
C LEU A 1 12.30 17.83 7.18
N SER A 2 11.17 18.47 6.87
CA SER A 2 10.84 19.86 7.28
C SER A 2 10.29 20.02 8.72
N SER A 3 10.37 18.99 9.57
CA SER A 3 9.80 19.01 10.94
C SER A 3 10.81 18.59 12.01
N ILE A 4 12.08 18.43 11.67
CA ILE A 4 13.13 18.30 12.68
C ILE A 4 13.53 19.73 13.05
N ASP A 5 13.01 20.17 14.19
CA ASP A 5 13.29 21.47 14.80
C ASP A 5 14.81 21.60 15.05
N ASP A 6 15.42 22.69 14.59
CA ASP A 6 16.87 22.95 14.74
C ASP A 6 17.35 22.87 16.19
N ASN A 7 16.42 23.05 17.14
CA ASN A 7 16.64 22.88 18.58
C ASN A 7 17.09 21.48 18.98
N VAL A 8 16.59 20.42 18.32
CA VAL A 8 16.93 19.04 18.68
C VAL A 8 18.35 18.70 18.25
N LEU A 9 18.80 19.27 17.12
CA LEU A 9 20.15 19.10 16.61
C LEU A 9 21.17 19.87 17.46
N ASN A 10 20.81 21.07 17.94
CA ASN A 10 21.64 21.86 18.84
C ASN A 10 21.74 21.23 20.24
N ALA A 11 20.64 20.70 20.78
CA ALA A 11 20.64 20.00 22.08
C ALA A 11 21.48 18.71 22.07
N ALA A 12 21.51 17.97 20.96
CA ALA A 12 22.35 16.78 20.82
C ALA A 12 23.85 17.10 20.76
N ARG A 13 24.21 18.25 20.19
CA ARG A 13 25.59 18.75 20.16
C ARG A 13 26.04 19.28 21.53
N ASP A 14 25.16 19.97 22.25
CA ASP A 14 25.45 20.47 23.61
C ASP A 14 25.64 19.34 24.64
N LEU A 15 25.05 18.16 24.40
CA LEU A 15 25.22 16.96 25.25
C LEU A 15 26.45 16.09 24.90
N GLY A 16 27.27 16.48 23.92
CA GLY A 16 28.51 15.78 23.58
C GLY A 16 28.34 14.45 22.82
N ALA A 17 27.20 14.25 22.14
CA ALA A 17 26.95 13.03 21.38
C ALA A 17 27.70 13.06 20.02
N ASP A 18 28.45 12.00 19.73
CA ASP A 18 29.08 11.78 18.43
C ASP A 18 28.03 11.75 17.31
N GLU A 19 28.35 12.22 16.09
CA GLU A 19 27.37 12.39 14.99
C GLU A 19 26.62 11.09 14.67
N ARG A 20 27.31 9.96 14.86
CA ARG A 20 26.74 8.61 14.70
C ARG A 20 25.71 8.28 15.79
N GLN A 21 25.95 8.68 17.04
CA GLN A 21 24.99 8.46 18.13
C GLN A 21 23.72 9.31 17.93
N THR A 22 23.87 10.57 17.51
CA THR A 22 22.71 11.45 17.26
C THR A 22 21.84 10.91 16.12
N PHE A 23 22.46 10.40 15.05
CA PHE A 23 21.71 9.81 13.94
C PHE A 23 20.89 8.59 14.38
N PHE A 24 21.50 7.61 15.04
CA PHE A 24 20.81 6.37 15.42
C PHE A 24 19.82 6.55 16.56
N LYS A 25 20.06 7.49 17.48
CA LYS A 25 19.30 7.62 18.72
C LYS A 25 18.23 8.71 18.69
N VAL A 26 18.36 9.67 17.77
CA VAL A 26 17.42 10.80 17.64
C VAL A 26 16.80 10.83 16.26
N THR A 27 17.61 10.95 15.20
CA THR A 27 17.10 11.12 13.83
C THR A 27 16.36 9.89 13.32
N LEU A 28 16.92 8.70 13.53
CA LEU A 28 16.34 7.44 13.07
C LEU A 28 14.95 7.17 13.72
N PRO A 29 14.79 7.12 15.06
CA PRO A 29 13.49 6.84 15.66
C PRO A 29 12.43 7.90 15.35
N LEU A 30 12.82 9.18 15.20
CA LEU A 30 11.87 10.25 14.81
C LEU A 30 11.45 10.16 13.34
N THR A 31 12.27 9.56 12.46
CA THR A 31 11.94 9.38 11.03
C THR A 31 11.25 8.06 10.72
N VAL A 32 11.30 7.06 11.61
CA VAL A 32 10.59 5.77 11.49
C VAL A 32 9.10 5.91 11.13
N PRO A 33 8.27 6.73 11.80
CA PRO A 33 6.86 6.87 11.41
C PRO A 33 6.69 7.45 9.99
N GLY A 34 7.60 8.33 9.56
CA GLY A 34 7.62 8.85 8.19
C GLY A 34 8.08 7.83 7.14
N ILE A 35 9.02 6.94 7.49
CA ILE A 35 9.47 5.84 6.64
C ILE A 35 8.34 4.84 6.43
N ILE A 36 7.63 4.47 7.49
CA ILE A 36 6.50 3.53 7.42
C ILE A 36 5.41 4.10 6.52
N SER A 37 5.04 5.37 6.69
CA SER A 37 4.07 6.06 5.83
C SER A 37 4.52 6.11 4.36
N GLY A 38 5.80 6.42 4.11
CA GLY A 38 6.38 6.43 2.76
C GLY A 38 6.39 5.05 2.09
N VAL A 39 6.69 3.99 2.85
CA VAL A 39 6.63 2.61 2.37
C VAL A 39 5.20 2.24 1.98
N THR A 40 4.21 2.52 2.83
CA THR A 40 2.80 2.25 2.50
C THR A 40 2.32 3.04 1.29
N MET A 41 2.76 4.30 1.13
CA MET A 41 2.37 5.16 0.02
C MET A 41 2.91 4.68 -1.34
N VAL A 42 4.06 3.99 -1.37
CA VAL A 42 4.61 3.39 -2.59
C VAL A 42 4.10 1.96 -2.79
N PHE A 43 3.81 1.23 -1.71
CA PHE A 43 3.37 -0.16 -1.77
C PHE A 43 1.96 -0.30 -2.36
N ILE A 44 1.01 0.58 -2.02
CA ILE A 44 -0.35 0.58 -2.59
C ILE A 44 -0.34 0.70 -4.12
N PRO A 45 0.30 1.71 -4.75
CA PRO A 45 0.36 1.82 -6.21
C PRO A 45 1.19 0.70 -6.87
N ALA A 46 2.18 0.13 -6.18
CA ALA A 46 2.91 -1.04 -6.67
C ALA A 46 2.01 -2.28 -6.80
N LEU A 47 1.04 -2.47 -5.90
CA LEU A 47 0.03 -3.53 -6.03
C LEU A 47 -0.90 -3.28 -7.23
N THR A 48 -1.24 -2.02 -7.51
CA THR A 48 -2.08 -1.63 -8.66
C THR A 48 -1.37 -1.79 -10.00
N THR A 49 -0.02 -1.80 -10.01
CA THR A 49 0.82 -2.08 -11.18
C THR A 49 0.55 -3.45 -11.81
N PHE A 50 -0.17 -4.34 -11.13
CA PHE A 50 -0.71 -5.55 -11.75
C PHE A 50 -1.60 -5.27 -12.99
N ALA A 51 -2.29 -4.12 -13.02
CA ALA A 51 -3.00 -3.63 -14.22
C ALA A 51 -2.06 -3.33 -15.40
N ILE A 52 -0.81 -2.96 -15.13
CA ILE A 52 0.24 -2.74 -16.14
C ILE A 52 0.80 -4.09 -16.62
N SER A 53 0.93 -5.08 -15.74
CA SER A 53 1.37 -6.44 -16.13
C SER A 53 0.44 -7.11 -17.16
N THR A 54 -0.85 -6.82 -17.15
CA THR A 54 -1.79 -7.34 -18.17
C THR A 54 -1.51 -6.79 -19.56
N MET A 55 -1.15 -5.50 -19.66
CA MET A 55 -0.80 -4.87 -20.92
C MET A 55 0.58 -5.34 -21.44
N LEU A 56 1.53 -5.60 -20.54
CA LEU A 56 2.88 -6.09 -20.91
C LEU A 56 2.93 -7.60 -21.19
N GLY A 57 2.01 -8.38 -20.60
CA GLY A 57 2.00 -9.85 -20.63
C GLY A 57 1.31 -10.52 -21.83
N GLY A 58 0.74 -9.75 -22.77
CA GLY A 58 0.22 -10.25 -24.05
C GLY A 58 -0.69 -11.49 -23.92
N SER A 59 -1.83 -11.36 -23.24
CA SER A 59 -2.85 -12.41 -23.09
C SER A 59 -2.41 -13.72 -22.42
N LYS A 60 -1.19 -13.83 -21.87
CA LYS A 60 -0.75 -15.04 -21.15
C LYS A 60 -1.08 -15.04 -19.66
N ILE A 61 -1.47 -13.90 -19.10
CA ILE A 61 -1.90 -13.80 -17.71
C ILE A 61 -3.42 -13.65 -17.72
N LEU A 62 -4.13 -14.77 -17.52
CA LEU A 62 -5.57 -14.77 -17.34
C LEU A 62 -5.90 -14.13 -16.00
N LEU A 63 -6.36 -12.88 -16.04
CA LEU A 63 -6.88 -12.20 -14.86
C LEU A 63 -8.35 -12.53 -14.66
N ILE A 64 -8.79 -12.47 -13.40
CA ILE A 64 -10.18 -12.68 -13.04
C ILE A 64 -11.13 -11.73 -13.78
N GLY A 65 -10.68 -10.50 -14.06
CA GLY A 65 -11.43 -9.52 -14.87
C GLY A 65 -11.60 -9.94 -16.34
N ASN A 66 -10.56 -10.53 -16.94
CA ASN A 66 -10.62 -11.02 -18.32
C ASN A 66 -11.58 -12.20 -18.45
N VAL A 67 -11.66 -13.06 -17.43
CA VAL A 67 -12.61 -14.18 -17.38
C VAL A 67 -14.04 -13.67 -17.32
N ILE A 68 -14.32 -12.68 -16.47
CA ILE A 68 -15.65 -12.06 -16.37
C ILE A 68 -16.04 -11.42 -17.71
N GLU A 69 -15.14 -10.63 -18.31
CA GLU A 69 -15.38 -9.99 -19.61
C GLU A 69 -15.65 -11.02 -20.71
N GLN A 70 -14.90 -12.13 -20.72
CA GLN A 70 -15.09 -13.24 -21.66
C GLN A 70 -16.48 -13.88 -21.51
N GLU A 71 -17.00 -14.06 -20.30
CA GLU A 71 -18.35 -14.60 -20.11
C GLU A 71 -19.44 -13.66 -20.67
N PHE A 72 -19.23 -12.34 -20.59
CA PHE A 72 -20.15 -11.36 -21.17
C PHE A 72 -20.05 -11.23 -22.70
N THR A 73 -18.85 -11.33 -23.26
CA THR A 73 -18.57 -10.99 -24.67
C THR A 73 -18.45 -12.19 -25.60
N LEU A 74 -17.91 -13.32 -25.12
CA LEU A 74 -17.66 -14.52 -25.92
C LEU A 74 -18.71 -15.60 -25.64
N SER A 75 -19.02 -15.88 -24.37
CA SER A 75 -20.03 -16.87 -24.00
C SER A 75 -21.46 -16.33 -24.09
N TYR A 76 -21.64 -14.99 -24.09
CA TYR A 76 -22.94 -14.30 -23.98
C TYR A 76 -23.79 -14.76 -22.77
N ASP A 77 -23.15 -15.34 -21.75
CA ASP A 77 -23.82 -15.81 -20.55
C ASP A 77 -23.76 -14.73 -19.47
N TRP A 78 -24.71 -13.81 -19.55
CA TRP A 78 -24.76 -12.64 -18.69
C TRP A 78 -25.07 -13.01 -17.23
N ASN A 79 -25.68 -14.18 -17.00
CA ASN A 79 -25.97 -14.66 -15.65
C ASN A 79 -24.68 -15.13 -14.95
N LEU A 80 -23.84 -15.90 -15.65
CA LEU A 80 -22.55 -16.33 -15.10
C LEU A 80 -21.59 -15.14 -14.93
N GLY A 81 -21.51 -14.25 -15.92
CA GLY A 81 -20.69 -13.04 -15.82
C GLY A 81 -21.09 -12.14 -14.65
N ALA A 82 -22.39 -11.94 -14.43
CA ALA A 82 -22.91 -11.15 -13.31
C ALA A 82 -22.66 -11.84 -11.97
N GLY A 83 -22.85 -13.17 -11.88
CA GLY A 83 -22.57 -13.95 -10.69
C GLY A 83 -21.10 -13.84 -10.26
N LEU A 84 -20.17 -14.02 -11.20
CA LEU A 84 -18.73 -13.87 -10.94
C LEU A 84 -18.37 -12.45 -10.51
N SER A 85 -18.98 -11.43 -11.12
CA SER A 85 -18.76 -10.03 -10.78
C SER A 85 -19.20 -9.71 -9.35
N ILE A 86 -20.38 -10.19 -8.94
CA ILE A 86 -20.91 -9.97 -7.58
C ILE A 86 -20.03 -10.67 -6.54
N VAL A 87 -19.62 -11.91 -6.80
CA VAL A 87 -18.71 -12.65 -5.90
C VAL A 87 -17.39 -11.90 -5.73
N LEU A 88 -16.80 -11.41 -6.82
CA LEU A 88 -15.56 -10.64 -6.78
C LEU A 88 -15.73 -9.31 -6.03
N MET A 89 -16.86 -8.62 -6.24
CA MET A 89 -17.19 -7.38 -5.52
C MET A 89 -17.27 -7.61 -4.01
N VAL A 90 -17.96 -8.65 -3.57
CA VAL A 90 -18.05 -9.01 -2.14
C VAL A 90 -16.65 -9.27 -1.58
N PHE A 91 -15.82 -10.02 -2.30
CA PHE A 91 -14.45 -10.32 -1.87
C PHE A 91 -13.58 -9.06 -1.71
N ILE A 92 -13.68 -8.11 -2.65
CA ILE A 92 -12.96 -6.83 -2.59
C ILE A 92 -13.45 -5.99 -1.40
N VAL A 93 -14.76 -5.85 -1.23
CA VAL A 93 -15.34 -5.08 -0.12
C VAL A 93 -14.92 -5.65 1.22
N VAL A 94 -14.94 -6.99 1.38
CA VAL A 94 -14.48 -7.66 2.60
C VAL A 94 -13.00 -7.35 2.86
N ASN A 95 -12.12 -7.50 1.86
CA ASN A 95 -10.70 -7.20 2.03
C ASN A 95 -10.46 -5.71 2.36
N MET A 96 -11.19 -4.81 1.70
CA MET A 96 -11.09 -3.37 1.94
C MET A 96 -11.52 -3.02 3.37
N VAL A 97 -12.65 -3.56 3.84
CA VAL A 97 -13.13 -3.35 5.21
C VAL A 97 -12.14 -3.90 6.23
N VAL A 98 -11.58 -5.10 5.99
CA VAL A 98 -10.54 -5.69 6.85
C VAL A 98 -9.28 -4.81 6.87
N SER A 99 -8.85 -4.28 5.73
CA SER A 99 -7.70 -3.37 5.64
C SER A 99 -7.95 -2.08 6.43
N ILE A 100 -9.14 -1.48 6.30
CA ILE A 100 -9.50 -0.24 7.02
C ILE A 100 -9.57 -0.48 8.54
N ILE A 101 -10.06 -1.64 8.97
CA ILE A 101 -10.09 -2.00 10.40
C ILE A 101 -8.67 -2.28 10.93
N SER A 102 -7.80 -2.90 10.13
CA SER A 102 -6.40 -3.13 10.49
C SER A 102 -5.59 -1.83 10.56
N ASP A 103 -5.80 -0.89 9.63
CA ASP A 103 -5.14 0.42 9.64
C ASP A 103 -5.59 1.28 10.84
N ASN A 104 -6.88 1.27 11.19
CA ASN A 104 -7.39 1.94 12.39
C ASN A 104 -6.79 1.40 13.70
N LYS A 105 -6.28 0.16 13.68
CA LYS A 105 -5.62 -0.46 14.83
C LYS A 105 -4.11 -0.12 14.88
N GLY A 106 -3.54 0.39 13.79
CA GLY A 106 -2.16 0.86 13.69
C GLY A 106 -1.96 2.33 14.12
N GLU A 107 -3.00 3.14 14.19
CA GLU A 107 -2.92 4.57 14.57
C GLU A 107 -3.14 4.85 16.08
N LYS A 108 -3.32 3.83 16.91
CA LYS A 108 -3.43 3.98 18.39
C LYS A 108 -2.30 3.30 19.18
N GLY A 109 -1.13 3.13 18.54
CA GLY A 109 0.11 2.69 19.17
C GLY A 109 1.08 3.85 19.34
#